data_AF-A0A0D2HK89-F1
#
_entry.id   AF-A0A0D2HK89-F1
#
_cell.length_a   1.000
_cell.length_b   1.000
_cell.length_c   1.000
_cell.angle_alpha   90.00
_cell.angle_beta   90.00
_cell.angle_gamma   90.00
#
_symmetry.space_group_name_H-M   'P 1'
#
loop_
_entity.id
_entity.type
_entity.pdbx_description
1 polymer ?
#
loop_
_entity_poly.entity_id
_entity_poly.type
_entity_poly.pdbx_seq_one_letter_code
_entity_poly.pdbx_strand_id
1 'polypeptide(L)'
;MNKLKIGFTSALFWLDNLATAFLVFILVSMWVFRDQVFSMGGALALVELIMLIGMIFILLFNIASLSWLGRRQFKNTHKRAFDPLLFGLGIVCVVMMTGEKVMADEIAHETATGWDNQGEYLILYGMFSLQLVYNLLIYRRLFQRRQPESEARPFLPGR
;
A
#
# COMPACT_ATOMS: atom_id res chain seq x y z
N MET A 1 10.59 16.22 -22.41
CA MET A 1 10.63 15.57 -21.07
C MET A 1 9.32 15.61 -20.25
N ASN A 2 8.23 16.25 -20.70
CA ASN A 2 6.97 16.30 -19.93
C ASN A 2 6.06 15.05 -20.07
N LYS A 3 6.06 14.35 -21.22
CA LYS A 3 5.23 13.15 -21.41
C LYS A 3 5.57 11.99 -20.45
N LEU A 4 6.85 11.79 -20.12
CA LEU A 4 7.28 10.71 -19.22
C LEU A 4 6.78 10.88 -17.77
N LYS A 5 6.66 12.14 -17.29
CA LYS A 5 6.19 12.42 -15.93
C LYS A 5 4.69 12.16 -15.76
N ILE A 6 3.89 12.46 -16.78
CA ILE A 6 2.44 12.21 -16.80
C ILE A 6 2.16 10.71 -16.77
N GLY A 7 2.96 9.92 -17.50
CA GLY A 7 2.88 8.45 -17.49
C GLY A 7 3.17 7.86 -16.11
N PHE A 8 4.24 8.29 -15.44
CA PHE A 8 4.64 7.72 -14.15
C PHE A 8 3.62 8.00 -13.03
N THR A 9 3.09 9.23 -12.92
CA THR A 9 2.04 9.53 -11.92
C THR A 9 0.73 8.81 -12.20
N SER A 10 0.44 8.54 -13.48
CA SER A 10 -0.74 7.76 -13.86
C SER A 10 -0.58 6.29 -13.52
N ALA A 11 0.60 5.71 -13.80
CA ALA A 11 0.94 4.35 -13.43
C ALA A 11 0.92 4.15 -11.91
N LEU A 12 1.51 5.09 -11.15
CA LEU A 12 1.49 5.03 -9.68
C LEU A 12 0.06 5.09 -9.12
N PHE A 13 -0.82 5.89 -9.72
CA PHE A 13 -2.23 5.93 -9.33
C PHE A 13 -2.95 4.60 -9.59
N TRP A 14 -2.73 3.95 -10.73
CA TRP A 14 -3.32 2.64 -10.99
C TRP A 14 -2.75 1.56 -10.07
N LEU A 15 -1.44 1.60 -9.82
CA LEU A 15 -0.77 0.71 -8.89
C LEU A 15 -1.28 0.88 -7.45
N ASP A 16 -1.58 2.10 -7.03
CA ASP A 16 -2.19 2.43 -5.74
C ASP A 16 -3.59 1.81 -5.57
N ASN A 17 -4.45 1.97 -6.58
CA ASN A 17 -5.80 1.36 -6.57
C ASN A 17 -5.70 -0.17 -6.51
N LEU A 18 -4.79 -0.75 -7.30
CA LEU A 18 -4.60 -2.20 -7.33
C LEU A 18 -4.04 -2.72 -6.01
N ALA A 19 -3.01 -2.07 -5.45
CA ALA A 19 -2.44 -2.43 -4.15
C ALA A 19 -3.47 -2.28 -3.03
N THR A 20 -4.30 -1.24 -3.06
CA THR A 20 -5.39 -1.04 -2.10
C THR A 20 -6.44 -2.15 -2.21
N ALA A 21 -6.85 -2.53 -3.42
CA ALA A 21 -7.79 -3.63 -3.64
C ALA A 21 -7.23 -4.96 -3.11
N PHE A 22 -5.95 -5.25 -3.36
CA PHE A 22 -5.28 -6.43 -2.82
C PHE A 22 -5.18 -6.40 -1.29
N LEU A 23 -4.85 -5.25 -0.71
CA LEU A 23 -4.73 -5.11 0.74
C LEU A 23 -6.07 -5.32 1.45
N VAL A 24 -7.14 -4.76 0.89
CA VAL A 24 -8.51 -5.00 1.37
C VAL A 24 -8.89 -6.48 1.21
N PHE A 25 -8.55 -7.09 0.07
CA PHE A 25 -8.77 -8.51 -0.14
C PHE A 25 -8.03 -9.36 0.91
N ILE A 26 -6.75 -9.10 1.17
CA ILE A 26 -5.95 -9.81 2.19
C ILE A 26 -6.59 -9.68 3.57
N LEU A 27 -6.95 -8.47 3.99
CA LEU A 27 -7.61 -8.22 5.28
C LEU A 27 -8.91 -9.01 5.44
N VAL A 28 -9.76 -9.02 4.41
CA VAL A 28 -11.03 -9.75 4.40
C VAL A 28 -10.80 -11.26 4.34
N SER A 29 -9.87 -11.73 3.50
CA SER A 29 -9.58 -13.15 3.37
C SER A 29 -8.98 -13.74 4.63
N MET A 30 -8.08 -13.02 5.31
CA MET A 30 -7.59 -13.45 6.63
C MET A 30 -8.71 -13.53 7.67
N TRP A 31 -9.76 -12.73 7.53
CA TRP A 31 -10.88 -12.71 8.49
C TRP A 31 -11.81 -13.90 8.25
N VAL A 32 -12.13 -14.15 6.98
CA VAL A 32 -13.07 -15.19 6.56
C VAL A 32 -12.43 -16.58 6.57
N PHE A 33 -11.16 -16.69 6.16
CA PHE A 33 -10.46 -17.95 5.96
C PHE A 33 -9.33 -18.16 6.97
N ARG A 34 -9.44 -17.56 8.17
CA ARG A 34 -8.40 -17.58 9.22
C ARG A 34 -7.73 -18.94 9.39
N ASP A 35 -8.53 -19.98 9.63
CA ASP A 35 -8.04 -21.34 9.92
C ASP A 35 -7.54 -22.08 8.66
N GLN A 36 -7.83 -21.56 7.46
CA GLN A 36 -7.58 -22.21 6.18
C GLN A 36 -6.37 -21.61 5.45
N VAL A 37 -6.06 -20.33 5.68
CA VAL A 37 -4.92 -19.63 5.06
C VAL A 37 -3.58 -20.13 5.59
N PHE A 38 -3.57 -20.70 6.79
CA PHE A 38 -2.35 -21.16 7.46
C PHE A 38 -2.36 -22.65 7.81
N SER A 39 -3.42 -23.40 7.47
CA SER A 39 -3.43 -24.86 7.65
C SER A 39 -2.90 -25.55 6.39
N MET A 40 -1.94 -26.47 6.58
CA MET A 40 -1.28 -27.25 5.50
C MET A 40 -2.22 -28.29 4.82
N GLY A 41 -3.53 -28.08 4.83
CA GLY A 41 -4.54 -28.97 4.26
C GLY A 41 -4.90 -28.55 2.83
N GLY A 42 -4.33 -29.25 1.84
CA GLY A 42 -4.45 -28.92 0.42
C GLY A 42 -5.89 -28.78 -0.10
N ALA A 43 -6.33 -27.53 -0.28
CA ALA A 43 -7.44 -27.16 -1.17
C ALA A 43 -7.46 -25.67 -1.56
N LEU A 44 -6.76 -24.77 -0.85
CA LEU A 44 -6.84 -23.31 -1.04
C LEU A 44 -5.59 -22.63 -1.62
N ALA A 45 -4.80 -23.37 -2.42
CA ALA A 45 -3.62 -22.84 -3.11
C ALA A 45 -3.90 -21.57 -3.94
N LEU A 46 -5.13 -21.40 -4.45
CA LEU A 46 -5.49 -20.22 -5.24
C LEU A 46 -5.59 -18.95 -4.38
N VAL A 47 -6.19 -19.02 -3.19
CA VAL A 47 -6.37 -17.84 -2.33
C VAL A 47 -5.03 -17.38 -1.79
N GLU A 48 -4.19 -18.31 -1.32
CA GLU A 48 -2.81 -18.05 -0.89
C GLU A 48 -1.98 -17.43 -2.02
N LEU A 49 -2.08 -17.97 -3.25
CA LEU A 49 -1.40 -17.41 -4.41
C LEU A 49 -1.85 -15.98 -4.71
N ILE A 50 -3.16 -15.69 -4.64
CA ILE A 50 -3.68 -14.34 -4.84
C ILE A 50 -3.18 -13.40 -3.75
N MET A 51 -3.12 -13.83 -2.48
CA MET A 51 -2.55 -13.03 -1.39
C MET A 51 -1.06 -12.74 -1.62
N LEU A 52 -0.28 -13.74 -2.02
CA LEU A 52 1.14 -13.58 -2.33
C LEU A 52 1.36 -12.58 -3.46
N ILE A 53 0.59 -12.70 -4.56
CA ILE A 53 0.61 -11.75 -5.67
C ILE A 53 0.24 -10.34 -5.16
N GLY A 54 -0.79 -10.24 -4.31
CA GLY A 54 -1.21 -8.98 -3.70
C GLY A 54 -0.12 -8.32 -2.88
N MET A 55 0.59 -9.09 -2.06
CA MET A 55 1.74 -8.63 -1.27
C MET A 55 2.86 -8.08 -2.16
N ILE A 56 3.13 -8.73 -3.30
CA ILE A 56 4.10 -8.22 -4.27
C ILE A 56 3.64 -6.87 -4.84
N PHE A 57 2.37 -6.71 -5.19
CA PHE A 57 1.85 -5.43 -5.68
C PHE A 57 1.91 -4.31 -4.62
N ILE A 58 1.62 -4.63 -3.36
CA ILE A 58 1.76 -3.69 -2.24
C ILE A 58 3.23 -3.28 -2.07
N LEU A 59 4.18 -4.23 -2.14
CA LEU A 59 5.62 -3.92 -2.09
C LEU A 59 6.04 -2.99 -3.22
N LEU A 60 5.65 -3.32 -4.46
CA LEU A 60 5.96 -2.51 -5.64
C LEU A 60 5.38 -1.10 -5.52
N PHE A 61 4.16 -0.98 -4.98
CA PHE A 61 3.54 0.30 -4.69
C PHE A 61 4.33 1.11 -3.66
N ASN A 62 4.73 0.50 -2.54
CA ASN A 62 5.50 1.16 -1.49
C ASN A 62 6.86 1.65 -2.02
N ILE A 63 7.57 0.84 -2.81
CA ILE A 63 8.84 1.23 -3.44
C ILE A 63 8.64 2.36 -4.46
N ALA A 64 7.60 2.27 -5.29
CA ALA A 64 7.31 3.28 -6.32
C ALA A 64 6.88 4.62 -5.71
N SER A 65 6.06 4.60 -4.65
CA SER A 65 5.62 5.78 -3.91
C SER A 65 6.77 6.44 -3.16
N LEU A 66 7.67 5.68 -2.53
CA LEU A 66 8.90 6.19 -1.94
C LEU A 66 9.83 6.81 -2.99
N SER A 67 10.04 6.13 -4.12
CA SER A 67 10.86 6.66 -5.22
C SER A 67 10.31 7.98 -5.75
N TRP A 68 8.98 8.09 -5.82
CA TRP A 68 8.29 9.30 -6.23
C TRP A 68 8.47 10.45 -5.22
N LEU A 69 8.27 10.18 -3.92
CA LEU A 69 8.44 11.16 -2.85
C LEU A 69 9.90 11.61 -2.72
N GLY A 70 10.85 10.67 -2.75
CA GLY A 70 12.28 10.94 -2.70
C GLY A 70 12.73 11.84 -3.84
N ARG A 71 12.36 11.52 -5.09
CA ARG A 71 12.66 12.37 -6.27
C ARG A 71 12.10 13.80 -6.12
N ARG A 72 10.99 13.99 -5.40
CA ARG A 72 10.39 15.31 -5.16
C ARG A 72 11.08 16.08 -4.04
N GLN A 73 11.55 15.41 -2.99
CA GLN A 73 12.32 16.05 -1.92
C GLN A 73 13.60 16.72 -2.44
N PHE A 74 14.25 16.14 -3.45
CA PHE A 74 15.47 16.69 -4.05
C PHE A 74 15.22 17.80 -5.09
N LYS A 75 14.00 17.92 -5.63
CA LYS A 75 13.72 18.86 -6.74
C LYS A 75 12.95 20.12 -6.36
N ASN A 76 12.22 20.11 -5.25
CA ASN A 76 11.35 21.24 -4.88
C ASN A 76 11.90 22.02 -3.68
N THR A 77 12.22 23.30 -3.91
CA THR A 77 12.62 24.28 -2.88
C THR A 77 11.48 24.62 -1.92
N HIS A 78 10.22 24.35 -2.28
CA HIS A 78 9.06 24.45 -1.38
C HIS A 78 8.62 23.07 -0.92
N LYS A 79 9.23 22.58 0.15
CA LYS A 79 8.82 21.36 0.84
C LYS A 79 7.51 21.63 1.58
N ARG A 80 6.42 20.95 1.20
CA ARG A 80 5.24 20.89 2.09
C ARG A 80 5.63 20.00 3.28
N ALA A 81 5.35 20.44 4.50
CA ALA A 81 5.69 19.71 5.73
C ALA A 81 5.16 18.26 5.77
N PHE A 82 4.13 17.97 4.99
CA PHE A 82 3.53 16.64 4.86
C PHE A 82 4.35 15.66 4.00
N ASP A 83 5.19 16.14 3.07
CA ASP A 83 5.95 15.27 2.17
C ASP A 83 7.08 14.47 2.88
N PRO A 84 7.81 15.03 3.88
CA PRO A 84 8.71 14.26 4.75
C PRO A 84 8.00 13.21 5.61
N LEU A 85 6.81 13.53 6.14
CA LEU A 85 6.02 12.58 6.95
C LEU A 85 5.61 11.37 6.11
N LEU A 86 5.07 11.59 4.91
CA LEU A 86 4.70 10.50 3.99
C LEU A 86 5.92 9.66 3.59
N PHE A 87 7.07 10.30 3.40
CA PHE A 87 8.30 9.58 3.08
C PHE A 87 8.74 8.69 4.24
N GLY A 88 8.72 9.21 5.48
CA GLY A 88 9.00 8.43 6.68
C GLY A 88 8.02 7.26 6.86
N LEU A 89 6.72 7.52 6.68
CA LEU A 89 5.69 6.48 6.75
C LEU A 89 5.89 5.41 5.67
N GLY A 90 6.26 5.79 4.45
CA GLY A 90 6.57 4.83 3.39
C GLY A 90 7.77 3.93 3.72
N ILE A 91 8.81 4.46 4.38
CA ILE A 91 9.94 3.65 4.84
C ILE A 91 9.45 2.65 5.88
N VAL A 92 8.64 3.11 6.84
CA VAL A 92 8.02 2.24 7.85
C VAL A 92 7.22 1.13 7.18
N CYS A 93 6.37 1.42 6.19
CA CYS A 93 5.61 0.40 5.46
C CYS A 93 6.50 -0.62 4.73
N VAL A 94 7.60 -0.19 4.09
CA VAL A 94 8.54 -1.14 3.47
C VAL A 94 9.22 -2.04 4.49
N VAL A 95 9.66 -1.48 5.63
CA VAL A 95 10.27 -2.27 6.70
C VAL A 95 9.25 -3.23 7.31
N MET A 96 8.01 -2.77 7.51
CA MET A 96 6.91 -3.56 8.05
C MET A 96 6.55 -4.76 7.19
N MET A 97 6.71 -4.71 5.86
CA MET A 97 6.53 -5.90 5.00
C MET A 97 7.41 -7.09 5.43
N THR A 98 8.59 -6.81 5.99
CA THR A 98 9.45 -7.88 6.55
C THR A 98 8.83 -8.48 7.80
N GLY A 99 8.30 -7.62 8.69
CA GLY A 99 7.63 -8.07 9.91
C GLY A 99 6.31 -8.79 9.63
N GLU A 100 5.55 -8.37 8.62
CA GLU A 100 4.33 -9.06 8.18
C GLU A 100 4.64 -10.50 7.73
N LYS A 101 5.75 -10.68 7.03
CA LYS A 101 6.23 -12.01 6.62
C LYS A 101 6.66 -12.86 7.82
N VAL A 102 7.37 -12.28 8.79
CA VAL A 102 7.75 -12.98 10.03
C VAL A 102 6.51 -13.39 10.83
N MET A 103 5.54 -12.49 10.99
CA MET A 103 4.28 -12.78 11.68
C MET A 103 3.47 -13.85 10.95
N ALA A 104 3.43 -13.84 9.62
CA ALA A 104 2.79 -14.88 8.84
C ALA A 104 3.46 -16.27 9.04
N ASP A 105 4.80 -16.30 9.11
CA ASP A 105 5.55 -17.52 9.40
C ASP A 105 5.28 -18.03 10.83
N GLU A 106 5.19 -17.13 11.83
CA GLU A 106 4.83 -17.46 13.21
C GLU A 106 3.41 -18.02 13.32
N ILE A 107 2.43 -17.36 12.70
CA ILE A 107 1.03 -17.85 12.66
C ILE A 107 0.96 -19.23 12.02
N ALA A 108 1.70 -19.46 10.93
CA ALA A 108 1.77 -20.77 10.29
C ALA A 108 2.33 -21.84 11.23
N HIS A 109 3.40 -21.51 11.95
CA HIS A 109 4.02 -22.41 12.92
C HIS A 109 3.07 -22.76 14.08
N GLU A 110 2.46 -21.76 14.70
CA GLU A 110 1.54 -21.92 15.84
C GLU A 110 0.26 -22.66 15.44
N THR A 111 -0.25 -22.39 14.23
CA THR A 111 -1.40 -23.12 13.68
C THR A 111 -1.07 -24.61 13.50
N ALA A 112 0.16 -24.94 13.08
CA ALA A 112 0.60 -26.32 12.92
C ALA A 112 0.83 -27.04 14.27
N THR A 113 1.24 -26.33 15.31
CA THR A 113 1.46 -26.88 16.67
C THR A 113 0.20 -26.85 17.55
N GLY A 114 -0.88 -26.23 17.08
CA GLY A 114 -2.15 -26.10 17.81
C GLY A 114 -2.08 -25.10 18.97
N TRP A 115 -1.16 -24.13 18.91
CA TRP A 115 -1.03 -23.06 19.89
C TRP A 115 -2.00 -21.93 19.58
N ASP A 116 -2.36 -21.15 20.60
CA ASP A 116 -3.20 -19.96 20.41
C ASP A 116 -2.37 -18.87 19.72
N ASN A 117 -2.92 -18.33 18.63
CA ASN A 117 -2.25 -17.39 17.73
C ASN A 117 -3.00 -16.05 17.61
N GLN A 118 -3.95 -15.78 18.52
CA GLN A 118 -4.80 -14.58 18.46
C GLN A 118 -4.01 -13.26 18.49
N GLY A 119 -2.89 -13.22 19.21
CA GLY A 119 -2.06 -12.00 19.32
C GLY A 119 -1.37 -11.65 18.02
N GLU A 120 -0.86 -12.66 17.34
CA GLU A 120 -0.09 -12.60 16.11
C GLU A 120 -1.00 -12.12 14.96
N TYR A 121 -2.24 -12.62 14.91
CA TYR A 121 -3.26 -12.08 14.00
C TYR A 121 -3.53 -10.60 14.27
N LEU A 122 -3.70 -10.19 15.53
CA LEU A 122 -3.97 -8.80 15.86
C LEU A 122 -2.83 -7.88 15.42
N ILE A 123 -1.58 -8.30 15.62
CA ILE A 123 -0.39 -7.59 15.16
C ILE A 123 -0.42 -7.48 13.64
N LEU A 124 -0.58 -8.60 12.93
CA LEU A 124 -0.60 -8.64 11.47
C LEU A 124 -1.71 -7.75 10.87
N TYR A 125 -2.91 -7.76 11.47
CA TYR A 125 -4.00 -6.85 11.12
C TYR A 125 -3.64 -5.37 11.32
N GLY A 126 -2.97 -5.05 12.43
CA GLY A 126 -2.48 -3.70 12.71
C GLY A 126 -1.47 -3.23 11.66
N MET A 127 -0.57 -4.12 11.23
CA MET A 127 0.42 -3.84 10.19
C MET A 127 -0.24 -3.54 8.84
N PHE A 128 -1.14 -4.41 8.38
CA PHE A 128 -1.89 -4.19 7.14
C PHE A 128 -2.79 -2.96 7.19
N SER A 129 -3.39 -2.66 8.35
CA SER A 129 -4.19 -1.44 8.54
C SER A 129 -3.34 -0.18 8.39
N LEU A 130 -2.12 -0.18 8.91
CA LEU A 130 -1.20 0.94 8.75
C LEU A 130 -0.77 1.11 7.28
N GLN A 131 -0.54 0.02 6.56
CA GLN A 131 -0.30 0.06 5.11
C GLN A 131 -1.50 0.65 4.36
N LEU A 132 -2.72 0.32 4.76
CA LEU A 132 -3.93 0.82 4.13
C LEU A 132 -4.05 2.34 4.33
N VAL A 133 -3.78 2.81 5.55
CA VAL A 133 -3.71 4.25 5.84
C VAL A 133 -2.67 4.93 4.96
N TYR A 134 -1.48 4.35 4.80
CA TYR A 134 -0.45 4.89 3.92
C TYR A 134 -0.91 4.98 2.46
N ASN A 135 -1.49 3.92 1.89
CA ASN A 135 -2.03 3.94 0.53
C ASN A 135 -3.07 5.04 0.36
N LEU A 136 -4.04 5.16 1.27
CA LEU A 136 -5.08 6.19 1.22
C LEU A 136 -4.50 7.61 1.27
N LEU A 137 -3.44 7.83 2.05
CA LEU A 137 -2.75 9.13 2.10
C LEU A 137 -2.04 9.44 0.78
N ILE A 138 -1.38 8.46 0.15
CA ILE A 138 -0.78 8.62 -1.17
C ILE A 138 -1.84 8.84 -2.24
N TYR A 139 -2.94 8.09 -2.22
CA TYR A 139 -4.08 8.24 -3.12
C TYR A 139 -4.61 9.67 -3.09
N ARG A 140 -4.93 10.19 -1.90
CA ARG A 140 -5.40 11.57 -1.70
C ARG A 140 -4.41 12.58 -2.28
N ARG A 141 -3.11 12.34 -2.10
CA ARG A 141 -2.04 13.20 -2.61
C ARG A 141 -1.94 13.18 -4.14
N LEU A 142 -2.10 12.01 -4.75
CA LEU A 142 -2.10 11.84 -6.21
C LEU A 142 -3.35 12.48 -6.83
N PHE A 143 -4.51 12.33 -6.18
CA PHE A 143 -5.78 12.90 -6.64
C PHE A 143 -5.78 14.43 -6.62
N GLN A 144 -5.35 15.05 -5.50
CA GLN A 144 -5.21 16.52 -5.39
C GLN A 144 -4.28 17.11 -6.46
N ARG A 145 -3.32 16.32 -6.97
CA ARG A 145 -2.38 16.76 -8.01
C ARG A 145 -2.93 16.67 -9.43
N ARG A 146 -3.98 15.88 -9.66
CA ARG A 146 -4.66 15.84 -10.97
C ARG A 146 -5.66 16.98 -11.14
N GLN A 147 -6.12 17.60 -10.05
CA GLN A 147 -7.14 18.67 -10.09
C GLN A 147 -6.67 20.12 -10.38
N PRO A 148 -5.37 20.53 -10.43
CA PRO A 148 -5.05 21.96 -10.50
C PRO A 148 -5.16 22.59 -11.90
N GLU A 149 -5.61 21.88 -12.95
CA GLU A 149 -5.76 22.45 -14.31
C GLU A 149 -7.21 22.74 -14.72
N SER A 150 -8.23 22.40 -13.91
CA SER A 150 -9.64 22.62 -14.28
C SER A 150 -10.22 23.96 -13.80
N GLU A 151 -9.55 24.69 -12.90
CA GLU A 151 -10.08 25.93 -12.29
C GLU A 151 -9.37 27.21 -12.76
N ALA A 152 -8.35 27.11 -13.63
CA ALA A 152 -7.74 28.28 -14.27
C ALA A 152 -8.32 28.51 -15.67
N ARG A 153 -9.64 28.69 -15.79
CA ARG A 153 -10.16 29.45 -16.94
C ARG A 153 -9.85 30.91 -16.63
N PRO A 154 -9.02 31.62 -17.42
CA PRO A 154 -8.94 33.06 -17.29
C PRO A 154 -10.35 33.58 -17.58
N PHE A 155 -10.98 34.16 -16.57
CA PHE A 155 -12.14 35.01 -16.77
C PHE A 155 -11.64 36.17 -17.61
N LEU A 156 -11.80 36.07 -18.93
CA LEU A 156 -11.59 37.20 -19.84
C LEU A 156 -12.63 38.25 -19.41
N PRO A 157 -12.23 39.44 -18.91
CA PRO A 157 -13.18 40.50 -18.69
C PRO A 157 -13.66 40.96 -20.06
N GLY A 158 -14.85 40.52 -20.43
CA GLY A 158 -15.59 41.08 -21.56
C GLY A 158 -16.37 42.29 -21.09
N ARG A 159 -16.02 43.45 -21.69
CA ARG A 159 -16.64 44.78 -21.62
C ARG A 159 -16.08 45.74 -20.57
#